data_AF-G6XFI1-F1
#
_entry.id   AF-G6XFI1-F1
#
_cell.length_a   1.000
_cell.length_b   1.000
_cell.length_c   1.000
_cell.angle_alpha   90.00
_cell.angle_beta   90.00
_cell.angle_gamma   90.00
#
_symmetry.space_group_name_H-M   'P 1'
#
loop_
_entity.id
_entity.type
_entity.pdbx_description
1 polymer ?
#
loop_
_entity_poly.entity_id
_entity_poly.type
_entity_poly.pdbx_seq_one_letter_code
_entity_poly.pdbx_strand_id
1 'polypeptide(L)'
;MLTSLSQAHSAYAQSLQSRLQSSPESETSDAIPSSSTAGSDFRSVLSHSLQNVVDTGHNAENLSAEGLKGSGDMTQIVTAVSNAQLALQTTTVIRDRMVQAYQDVMKMSI
;
A
#
# COMPACT_ATOMS: atom_id res chain seq x y z
N MET A 1 11.21 -32.99 -0.39
CA MET A 1 10.72 -31.65 -0.79
C MET A 1 10.21 -31.65 -2.24
N LEU A 2 9.34 -32.57 -2.68
CA LEU A 2 8.78 -32.57 -4.06
C LEU A 2 7.30 -32.99 -4.18
N THR A 3 6.56 -33.13 -3.08
CA THR A 3 5.14 -33.61 -3.11
C THR A 3 4.09 -32.48 -3.09
N SER A 4 4.49 -31.23 -2.85
CA SER A 4 3.54 -30.10 -2.71
C SER A 4 2.96 -29.56 -4.02
N LEU A 5 3.59 -29.82 -5.18
CA LEU A 5 3.08 -29.32 -6.47
C LEU A 5 1.80 -30.05 -6.94
N SER A 6 1.64 -31.31 -6.52
CA SER A 6 0.43 -32.11 -6.79
C SER A 6 -0.73 -31.72 -5.86
N GLN A 7 -0.46 -31.37 -4.59
CA GLN A 7 -1.49 -30.94 -3.65
C GLN A 7 -2.08 -29.57 -4.00
N ALA A 8 -1.31 -28.68 -4.63
CA ALA A 8 -1.81 -27.38 -5.05
C ALA A 8 -2.90 -27.47 -6.15
N HIS A 9 -2.81 -28.48 -7.03
CA HIS A 9 -3.78 -28.64 -8.11
C HIS A 9 -5.12 -29.24 -7.65
N SER A 10 -5.13 -30.11 -6.63
CA SER A 10 -6.36 -30.74 -6.13
C SER A 10 -7.20 -29.83 -5.22
N ALA A 11 -6.56 -28.88 -4.53
CA ALA A 11 -7.27 -27.89 -3.70
C ALA A 11 -8.15 -26.96 -4.54
N TYR A 12 -7.71 -26.63 -5.77
CA TYR A 12 -8.49 -25.79 -6.67
C TYR A 12 -9.79 -26.47 -7.13
N ALA A 13 -9.70 -27.77 -7.48
CA ALA A 13 -10.88 -28.55 -7.85
C ALA A 13 -11.90 -28.67 -6.70
N GLN A 14 -11.43 -28.76 -5.44
CA GLN A 14 -12.30 -28.85 -4.26
C GLN A 14 -13.03 -27.53 -3.98
N SER A 15 -12.42 -26.38 -4.25
CA SER A 15 -13.04 -25.07 -4.01
C SER A 15 -14.23 -24.77 -4.93
N LEU A 16 -14.22 -25.29 -6.17
CA LEU A 16 -15.34 -25.16 -7.10
C LEU A 16 -16.48 -26.11 -6.73
N GLN A 17 -16.15 -27.33 -6.29
CA GLN A 17 -17.15 -28.31 -5.87
C GLN A 17 -17.90 -27.85 -4.60
N SER A 18 -17.21 -27.21 -3.66
CA SER A 18 -17.84 -26.70 -2.43
C SER A 18 -18.85 -25.60 -2.72
N ARG A 19 -18.60 -24.74 -3.73
CA ARG A 19 -19.53 -23.66 -4.12
C ARG A 19 -20.77 -24.17 -4.85
N LEU A 20 -20.66 -25.31 -5.53
CA LEU A 20 -21.79 -25.99 -6.18
C LEU A 20 -22.62 -26.80 -5.18
N GLN A 21 -22.02 -27.28 -4.10
CA GLN A 21 -22.73 -28.02 -3.06
C GLN A 21 -23.44 -27.10 -2.06
N SER A 22 -22.90 -25.90 -1.81
CA SER A 22 -23.50 -24.91 -0.92
C SER A 22 -24.38 -23.91 -1.68
N SER A 23 -25.48 -24.36 -2.28
CA SER A 23 -26.69 -23.54 -2.52
C SER A 23 -27.80 -24.40 -3.12
N PRO A 24 -28.89 -24.60 -2.38
CA PRO A 24 -30.17 -24.25 -2.96
C PRO A 24 -30.94 -23.25 -2.06
N GLU A 25 -31.49 -22.25 -2.73
CA GLU A 25 -32.65 -21.43 -2.36
C GLU A 25 -32.62 -20.63 -1.04
N SER A 26 -32.35 -19.33 -1.18
CA SER A 26 -33.44 -18.34 -1.16
C SER A 26 -32.96 -17.02 -1.79
N GLU A 27 -33.91 -16.38 -2.44
CA GLU A 27 -33.75 -15.50 -3.59
C GLU A 27 -33.41 -14.03 -3.26
N THR A 28 -32.77 -13.39 -4.24
CA THR A 28 -32.99 -11.99 -4.68
C THR A 28 -32.72 -10.84 -3.70
N SER A 29 -31.58 -10.16 -3.90
CA SER A 29 -31.62 -8.85 -4.54
C SER A 29 -30.21 -8.37 -4.84
N ASP A 30 -30.06 -7.91 -6.08
CA ASP A 30 -29.00 -7.06 -6.58
C ASP A 30 -28.72 -5.91 -5.59
N ALA A 31 -27.53 -5.92 -5.00
CA ALA A 31 -26.96 -4.77 -4.32
C ALA A 31 -25.43 -4.83 -4.47
N ILE A 32 -24.99 -4.15 -5.52
CA ILE A 32 -23.67 -3.54 -5.73
C ILE A 32 -22.74 -3.70 -4.52
N PRO A 33 -21.53 -4.27 -4.66
CA PRO A 33 -20.57 -4.31 -3.56
C PRO A 33 -20.36 -2.88 -3.06
N SER A 34 -20.78 -2.63 -1.82
CA SER A 34 -20.64 -1.34 -1.18
C SER A 34 -19.18 -0.93 -1.22
N SER A 35 -18.91 0.18 -1.91
CA SER A 35 -17.60 0.83 -2.09
C SER A 35 -17.00 1.37 -0.79
N SER A 36 -17.57 1.03 0.37
CA SER A 36 -17.10 1.39 1.70
C SER A 36 -15.80 0.67 2.10
N THR A 37 -15.47 -0.47 1.49
CA THR A 37 -14.19 -1.18 1.74
C THR A 37 -13.01 -0.44 1.09
N ALA A 38 -13.19 0.14 -0.10
CA ALA A 38 -12.12 0.82 -0.84
C ALA A 38 -11.59 2.09 -0.13
N GLY A 39 -12.44 2.79 0.64
CA GLY A 39 -12.02 3.95 1.44
C GLY A 39 -11.15 3.58 2.64
N SER A 40 -11.40 2.41 3.24
CA SER A 40 -10.53 1.80 4.26
C SER A 40 -9.20 1.35 3.65
N ASP A 41 -9.26 0.72 2.48
CA ASP A 41 -8.09 0.16 1.81
C ASP A 41 -7.13 1.25 1.32
N PHE A 42 -7.63 2.33 0.73
CA PHE A 42 -6.78 3.46 0.33
C PHE A 42 -6.11 4.12 1.55
N ARG A 43 -6.87 4.34 2.64
CA ARG A 43 -6.31 4.91 3.87
C ARG A 43 -5.23 4.01 4.48
N SER A 44 -5.46 2.69 4.47
CA SER A 44 -4.49 1.71 4.95
C SER A 44 -3.22 1.73 4.09
N VAL A 45 -3.34 1.62 2.76
CA VAL A 45 -2.20 1.65 1.84
C VAL A 45 -1.43 2.97 1.95
N LEU A 46 -2.13 4.10 2.03
CA LEU A 46 -1.51 5.41 2.19
C LEU A 46 -0.79 5.53 3.54
N SER A 47 -1.39 5.05 4.63
CA SER A 47 -0.76 5.04 5.96
C SER A 47 0.52 4.21 5.98
N HIS A 48 0.50 3.01 5.39
CA HIS A 48 1.69 2.16 5.27
C HIS A 48 2.77 2.82 4.40
N SER A 49 2.37 3.46 3.30
CA SER A 49 3.31 4.16 2.41
C SER A 49 3.97 5.35 3.11
N LEU A 50 3.20 6.13 3.87
CA LEU A 50 3.73 7.25 4.67
C LEU A 50 4.68 6.75 5.77
N GLN A 51 4.35 5.67 6.45
CA GLN A 51 5.23 5.04 7.44
C GLN A 51 6.56 4.63 6.79
N ASN A 52 6.50 4.01 5.62
CA ASN A 52 7.68 3.57 4.87
C ASN A 52 8.55 4.75 4.40
N VAL A 53 7.95 5.91 4.10
CA VAL A 53 8.70 7.15 3.77
C VAL A 53 9.49 7.64 4.99
N VAL A 54 8.88 7.65 6.18
CA VAL A 54 9.56 8.04 7.42
C VAL A 54 10.72 7.09 7.71
N ASP A 55 10.49 5.79 7.60
CA ASP A 55 11.53 4.78 7.83
C ASP A 55 12.68 4.89 6.83
N THR A 56 12.36 5.16 5.56
CA THR A 56 13.37 5.42 4.51
C THR A 56 14.19 6.68 4.81
N GLY A 57 13.55 7.73 5.34
CA GLY A 57 14.23 8.96 5.78
C GLY A 57 15.23 8.69 6.89
N HIS A 58 14.80 8.02 7.97
CA HIS A 58 15.70 7.65 9.08
C HIS A 58 16.85 6.75 8.62
N ASN A 59 16.59 5.81 7.70
CA ASN A 59 17.63 4.95 7.15
C ASN A 59 18.67 5.75 6.35
N ALA A 60 18.21 6.71 5.53
CA ALA A 60 19.09 7.61 4.78
C ALA A 60 19.94 8.50 5.71
N GLU A 61 19.37 8.98 6.82
CA GLU A 61 20.11 9.75 7.84
C GLU A 61 21.20 8.89 8.50
N ASN A 62 20.89 7.64 8.87
CA ASN A 62 21.88 6.72 9.43
C ASN A 62 23.02 6.39 8.47
N LEU A 63 22.70 6.07 7.21
CA LEU A 63 23.71 5.82 6.17
C LEU A 63 24.58 7.06 5.92
N SER A 64 23.98 8.25 5.94
CA SER A 64 24.71 9.51 5.79
C SER A 64 25.65 9.74 6.98
N ALA A 65 25.20 9.44 8.20
CA ALA A 65 26.03 9.53 9.41
C ALA A 65 27.21 8.52 9.39
N GLU A 66 27.00 7.29 8.91
CA GLU A 66 28.08 6.31 8.72
C GLU A 66 29.06 6.72 7.61
N GLY A 67 28.55 7.35 6.55
CA GLY A 67 29.35 7.93 5.48
C GLY A 67 30.32 9.00 5.98
N LEU A 68 29.85 9.90 6.85
CA LEU A 68 30.69 10.92 7.48
C LEU A 68 31.76 10.32 8.40
N LYS A 69 31.52 9.11 8.93
CA LYS A 69 32.47 8.35 9.76
C LYS A 69 33.52 7.59 8.94
N GLY A 70 33.43 7.63 7.60
CA GLY A 70 34.40 7.04 6.68
C GLY A 70 34.21 5.55 6.39
N SER A 71 33.04 4.96 6.73
CA SER A 71 32.77 3.52 6.56
C SER A 71 31.57 3.20 5.66
N GLY A 72 31.01 4.19 4.96
CA GLY A 72 29.85 4.00 4.08
C GLY A 72 30.22 4.00 2.59
N ASP A 73 29.58 3.13 1.80
CA ASP A 73 29.67 3.15 0.33
C ASP A 73 28.97 4.42 -0.20
N MET A 74 29.75 5.32 -0.80
CA MET A 74 29.24 6.59 -1.34
C MET A 74 28.12 6.38 -2.37
N THR A 75 28.11 5.26 -3.08
CA THR A 75 27.07 4.92 -4.05
C THR A 75 25.73 4.66 -3.37
N GLN A 76 25.75 3.96 -2.23
CA GLN A 76 24.54 3.69 -1.45
C GLN A 76 24.02 4.97 -0.78
N ILE A 77 24.90 5.84 -0.31
CA ILE A 77 24.51 7.13 0.29
C ILE A 77 23.80 8.00 -0.74
N VAL A 78 24.36 8.17 -1.94
CA VAL A 78 23.72 8.95 -3.01
C VAL A 78 22.38 8.35 -3.42
N THR A 79 22.28 7.02 -3.47
CA THR A 79 21.04 6.31 -3.78
C THR A 79 19.98 6.54 -2.70
N ALA A 80 20.36 6.43 -1.42
CA ALA A 80 19.46 6.64 -0.29
C ALA A 80 18.96 8.10 -0.24
N VAL A 81 19.85 9.07 -0.44
CA VAL A 81 19.49 10.50 -0.50
C VAL A 81 18.55 10.79 -1.67
N SER A 82 18.81 10.21 -2.85
CA SER A 82 17.94 10.39 -4.02
C SER A 82 16.53 9.83 -3.77
N ASN A 83 16.43 8.65 -3.15
CA ASN A 83 15.14 8.07 -2.76
C ASN A 83 14.40 8.91 -1.72
N ALA A 84 15.11 9.43 -0.71
CA ALA A 84 14.53 10.33 0.28
C ALA A 84 13.99 11.62 -0.36
N GLN A 85 14.71 12.17 -1.35
CA GLN A 85 14.28 13.38 -2.07
C GLN A 85 13.02 13.13 -2.91
N LEU A 86 12.93 12.00 -3.60
CA LEU A 86 11.72 11.59 -4.33
C LEU A 86 10.52 11.40 -3.39
N ALA A 87 10.75 10.78 -2.22
CA ALA A 87 9.72 10.59 -1.21
C ALA A 87 9.21 11.93 -0.63
N LEU A 88 10.12 12.87 -0.37
CA LEU A 88 9.77 14.20 0.12
C LEU A 88 9.00 15.03 -0.92
N GLN A 89 9.40 14.97 -2.18
CA GLN A 89 8.68 15.62 -3.28
C GLN A 89 7.25 15.06 -3.41
N THR A 90 7.10 13.74 -3.36
CA THR A 90 5.79 13.07 -3.41
C THR A 90 4.92 13.46 -2.22
N THR A 91 5.49 13.51 -1.02
CA THR A 91 4.78 13.92 0.20
C THR A 91 4.26 15.34 0.09
N THR A 92 5.05 16.27 -0.47
CA THR A 92 4.64 17.67 -0.67
C THR A 92 3.45 17.76 -1.63
N VAL A 93 3.48 17.01 -2.74
CA VAL A 93 2.37 16.95 -3.69
C VAL A 93 1.10 16.42 -3.04
N ILE A 94 1.20 15.37 -2.21
CA ILE A 94 0.07 14.82 -1.46
C ILE A 94 -0.49 15.86 -0.48
N ARG A 95 0.38 16.56 0.25
CA ARG A 95 0.01 17.63 1.19
C ARG A 95 -0.79 18.73 0.48
N ASP A 96 -0.30 19.19 -0.67
CA ASP A 96 -0.98 20.24 -1.43
C ASP A 96 -2.32 19.76 -1.99
N ARG A 97 -2.41 18.50 -2.42
CA ARG A 97 -3.67 17.92 -2.92
C ARG A 97 -4.72 17.75 -1.82
N MET A 98 -4.32 17.38 -0.62
CA MET A 98 -5.21 17.28 0.55
C MET A 98 -5.74 18.66 0.96
N VAL A 99 -4.89 19.68 0.92
CA VAL A 99 -5.27 21.08 1.18
C VAL A 99 -6.25 21.60 0.12
N GLN A 100 -6.06 21.26 -1.15
CA GLN A 100 -7.02 21.59 -2.22
C GLN A 100 -8.36 20.89 -2.03
N ALA A 101 -8.36 19.59 -1.74
CA ALA A 101 -9.59 18.83 -1.50
C ALA A 101 -10.41 19.40 -0.32
N TYR A 102 -9.74 19.85 0.74
CA TYR A 102 -10.41 20.50 1.87
C TYR A 102 -11.04 21.84 1.49
N GLN A 103 -10.32 22.67 0.72
CA GLN A 103 -10.85 23.93 0.21
C GLN A 103 -12.02 23.74 -0.74
N ASP A 104 -12.01 22.69 -1.56
CA ASP A 104 -13.08 22.38 -2.50
C ASP A 104 -14.37 21.94 -1.77
N VAL A 105 -14.23 21.07 -0.76
CA VAL A 105 -15.34 20.66 0.12
C VAL A 105 -15.96 21.87 0.84
N MET A 106 -15.15 22.80 1.34
CA MET A 106 -15.66 24.02 1.95
C MET A 106 -16.42 24.90 0.97
N LYS A 107 -15.95 25.02 -0.29
CA LYS A 107 -16.61 25.83 -1.32
C LYS A 107 -17.96 25.29 -1.77
N MET A 108 -18.21 23.98 -1.59
CA MET A 108 -19.52 23.36 -1.81
C MET A 108 -20.48 23.50 -0.61
N SER A 109 -19.99 23.82 0.59
CA SER A 109 -20.76 23.76 1.84
C SER A 109 -21.40 25.09 2.27
N ILE A 110 -21.51 26.06 1.36
CA ILE A 110 -22.29 27.30 1.57
C ILE A 110 -23.44 27.41 0.57
#